data_AF-A0A0F2SI29-F1
#
_entry.id   AF-A0A0F2SI29-F1
#
_cell.length_a   1.000
_cell.length_b   1.000
_cell.length_c   1.000
_cell.angle_alpha   90.00
_cell.angle_beta   90.00
_cell.angle_gamma   90.00
#
_symmetry.space_group_name_H-M   'P 1'
#
loop_
_entity.id
_entity.type
_entity.pdbx_description
1 polymer ?
#
loop_
_entity_poly.entity_id
_entity_poly.type
_entity_poly.pdbx_seq_one_letter_code
_entity_poly.pdbx_strand_id
1 'polypeptide(L)'
;MTLDSSDPIDGQKDVKLPVEIKLMFSKNVVNSTVKDMNIKAFTLSSADGLVIPIEVIMSDDQMEPDKNNVVLLKPLQELQPGTSYKVTIAPEIQSKSGVPLGKEKSLNFITAGSNPSPVETTKDGFPTSSIILGIGAVIVLGIGLALYKKNK
;
A
#
# COMPACT_ATOMS: atom_id res chain seq x y z
N MET A 1 -11.39 16.64 -16.08
CA MET A 1 -11.58 15.18 -16.16
C MET A 1 -11.90 14.68 -14.75
N THR A 2 -12.24 13.41 -14.61
CA THR A 2 -12.41 12.71 -13.33
C THR A 2 -11.54 11.46 -13.28
N LEU A 3 -11.20 11.04 -12.05
CA LEU A 3 -10.82 9.66 -11.75
C LEU A 3 -12.10 8.83 -11.66
N ASP A 4 -12.27 7.86 -12.54
CA ASP A 4 -13.50 7.06 -12.63
C ASP A 4 -13.46 5.86 -11.71
N SER A 5 -12.29 5.21 -11.57
CA SER A 5 -12.08 4.14 -10.61
C SER A 5 -10.62 3.98 -10.20
N SER A 6 -10.42 3.26 -9.10
CA SER A 6 -9.11 2.80 -8.66
C SER A 6 -9.19 1.37 -8.13
N ASP A 7 -8.07 0.67 -8.18
CA ASP A 7 -7.83 -0.59 -7.47
C ASP A 7 -6.44 -0.49 -6.82
N PRO A 8 -6.31 -0.46 -5.49
CA PRO A 8 -7.40 -0.52 -4.50
C PRO A 8 -8.41 0.63 -4.59
N ILE A 9 -9.66 0.38 -4.21
CA ILE A 9 -10.67 1.44 -4.05
C ILE A 9 -10.34 2.30 -2.82
N ASP A 10 -10.80 3.55 -2.80
CA ASP A 10 -10.64 4.42 -1.62
C ASP A 10 -11.31 3.80 -0.38
N GLY A 11 -10.55 3.72 0.71
CA GLY A 11 -10.92 3.08 1.95
C GLY A 11 -10.81 1.55 1.97
N GLN A 12 -10.27 0.92 0.91
CA GLN A 12 -10.15 -0.54 0.86
C GLN A 12 -9.26 -1.06 2.00
N LYS A 13 -9.72 -2.12 2.65
CA LYS A 13 -8.98 -2.86 3.66
C LYS A 13 -8.48 -4.18 3.10
N ASP A 14 -7.52 -4.79 3.80
CA ASP A 14 -7.00 -6.12 3.50
C ASP A 14 -6.45 -6.27 2.06
N VAL A 15 -5.82 -5.21 1.55
CA VAL A 15 -5.18 -5.23 0.23
C VAL A 15 -4.01 -6.20 0.25
N LYS A 16 -4.04 -7.18 -0.66
CA LYS A 16 -3.01 -8.21 -0.75
C LYS A 16 -1.66 -7.62 -1.15
N LEU A 17 -0.60 -8.14 -0.54
CA LEU A 17 0.79 -7.87 -0.92
C LEU A 17 1.25 -8.88 -1.98
N PRO A 18 2.13 -8.50 -2.92
CA PRO A 18 2.57 -7.12 -3.19
C PRO A 18 1.43 -6.28 -3.80
N VAL A 19 1.43 -4.97 -3.54
CA VAL A 19 0.40 -4.06 -4.06
C VAL A 19 0.82 -3.48 -5.40
N GLU A 20 -0.06 -3.58 -6.40
CA GLU A 20 -0.07 -2.74 -7.59
C GLU A 20 -1.30 -1.85 -7.54
N ILE A 21 -1.15 -0.55 -7.85
CA ILE A 21 -2.25 0.41 -7.80
C ILE A 21 -2.64 0.76 -9.24
N LYS A 22 -3.87 0.49 -9.62
CA LYS A 22 -4.44 0.85 -10.92
C LYS A 22 -5.38 2.04 -10.77
N LEU A 23 -5.20 3.04 -11.62
CA LEU A 23 -6.03 4.23 -11.71
C LEU A 23 -6.64 4.33 -13.10
N MET A 24 -7.96 4.52 -13.18
CA MET A 24 -8.68 4.69 -14.45
C MET A 24 -9.34 6.07 -14.51
N PHE A 25 -9.02 6.82 -15.55
CA PHE A 25 -9.53 8.18 -15.78
C PHE A 25 -10.63 8.19 -16.84
N SER A 26 -11.53 9.18 -16.75
CA SER A 26 -12.58 9.44 -17.76
C SER A 26 -12.06 9.91 -19.13
N LYS A 27 -10.78 10.26 -19.22
CA LYS A 27 -10.14 10.77 -20.44
C LYS A 27 -8.76 10.16 -20.60
N ASN A 28 -8.27 10.18 -21.85
CA ASN A 28 -6.91 9.80 -22.16
C ASN A 28 -5.91 10.69 -21.40
N VAL A 29 -5.15 10.10 -20.48
CA VAL A 29 -4.04 10.74 -19.74
C VAL A 29 -2.67 10.13 -20.11
N VAL A 30 -2.68 9.05 -20.89
CA VAL A 30 -1.51 8.38 -21.43
C VAL A 30 -1.41 8.72 -22.91
N ASN A 31 -0.70 9.81 -23.18
CA ASN A 31 -0.35 10.24 -24.52
C ASN A 31 1.01 10.92 -24.49
N SER A 32 1.81 10.71 -25.53
CA SER A 32 3.19 11.23 -25.62
C SER A 32 3.31 12.74 -25.37
N THR A 33 2.29 13.55 -25.69
CA THR A 33 2.32 15.01 -25.49
C THR A 33 2.18 15.46 -24.03
N VAL A 34 1.56 14.64 -23.17
CA VAL A 34 1.29 14.99 -21.75
C VAL A 34 2.03 14.09 -20.76
N LYS A 35 2.57 12.95 -21.23
CA LYS A 35 3.19 11.90 -20.40
C LYS A 35 4.27 12.44 -19.47
N ASP A 36 5.23 13.22 -19.98
CA ASP A 36 6.37 13.72 -19.20
C ASP A 36 5.96 14.61 -18.01
N MET A 37 4.85 15.32 -18.13
CA MET A 37 4.26 16.08 -17.03
C MET A 37 3.43 15.17 -16.12
N ASN A 38 2.56 14.35 -16.71
CA ASN A 38 1.62 13.51 -15.96
C ASN A 38 2.30 12.47 -15.07
N ILE A 39 3.45 11.91 -15.46
CA ILE A 39 4.17 10.94 -14.62
C ILE A 39 4.60 11.51 -13.26
N LYS A 40 4.68 12.83 -13.11
CA LYS A 40 5.07 13.53 -11.87
C LYS A 40 3.89 13.82 -10.95
N ALA A 41 2.66 13.52 -11.38
CA ALA A 41 1.44 13.90 -10.68
C ALA A 41 1.06 12.94 -9.54
N PHE A 42 1.87 11.92 -9.23
CA PHE A 42 1.51 10.84 -8.33
C PHE A 42 2.49 10.73 -7.17
N THR A 43 1.97 10.57 -5.96
CA THR A 43 2.74 10.19 -4.79
C THR A 43 2.05 9.08 -4.03
N LEU A 44 2.85 8.25 -3.36
CA LEU A 44 2.40 7.27 -2.39
C LEU A 44 3.07 7.60 -1.06
N SER A 45 2.30 7.62 0.03
CA SER A 45 2.84 7.79 1.38
C SER A 45 2.18 6.83 2.35
N SER A 46 2.89 6.43 3.40
CA SER A 46 2.28 5.76 4.55
C SER A 46 1.57 6.74 5.48
N ALA A 47 0.84 6.21 6.46
CA ALA A 47 0.04 6.97 7.42
C ALA A 47 0.84 7.97 8.27
N ASP A 48 2.13 7.68 8.48
CA ASP A 48 3.09 8.52 9.19
C ASP A 48 3.70 9.63 8.31
N GLY A 49 3.32 9.69 7.03
CA GLY A 49 3.78 10.69 6.08
C GLY A 49 5.10 10.33 5.36
N LEU A 50 5.65 9.14 5.58
CA LEU A 50 6.82 8.69 4.82
C LEU A 50 6.44 8.50 3.35
N VAL A 51 7.16 9.18 2.46
CA VAL A 51 6.97 9.04 1.00
C VAL A 51 7.60 7.74 0.53
N ILE A 52 6.81 6.93 -0.17
CA ILE A 52 7.21 5.67 -0.76
C ILE A 52 7.52 5.92 -2.25
N PRO A 53 8.74 5.62 -2.73
CA PRO A 53 9.06 5.74 -4.14
C PRO A 53 8.19 4.80 -4.98
N ILE A 54 7.69 5.32 -6.11
CA ILE A 54 6.84 4.58 -7.05
C ILE A 54 7.40 4.67 -8.47
N GLU A 55 7.25 3.59 -9.21
CA GLU A 55 7.30 3.60 -10.67
C GLU A 55 5.90 3.93 -11.21
N VAL A 56 5.81 4.94 -12.08
CA VAL A 56 4.57 5.30 -12.77
C VAL A 56 4.60 4.70 -14.17
N ILE A 57 3.75 3.72 -14.40
CA ILE A 57 3.69 2.98 -15.65
C ILE A 57 2.48 3.49 -16.44
N MET A 58 2.79 4.03 -17.62
CA MET A 58 1.82 4.45 -18.63
C MET A 58 2.20 3.76 -19.93
N SER A 59 1.27 3.02 -20.54
CA SER A 59 1.51 2.27 -21.77
C SER A 59 1.95 3.15 -22.95
N ASP A 60 2.39 2.50 -24.02
CA ASP A 60 2.59 3.15 -25.32
C ASP A 60 1.22 3.46 -25.94
N ASP A 61 1.00 4.72 -26.32
CA ASP A 61 -0.31 5.21 -26.74
C ASP A 61 -0.70 4.81 -28.17
N GLN A 62 0.27 4.34 -28.96
CA GLN A 62 0.06 3.80 -30.31
C GLN A 62 -0.16 2.29 -30.28
N MET A 63 0.53 1.58 -29.39
CA MET A 63 0.44 0.12 -29.31
C MET A 63 -0.74 -0.37 -28.47
N GLU A 64 -1.15 0.37 -27.43
CA GLU A 64 -2.15 -0.08 -26.46
C GLU A 64 -3.24 0.97 -26.22
N PRO A 65 -4.06 1.30 -27.23
CA PRO A 65 -5.02 2.41 -27.14
C PRO A 65 -6.07 2.22 -26.02
N ASP A 66 -6.41 0.99 -25.67
CA ASP A 66 -7.35 0.65 -24.60
C ASP A 66 -6.78 0.97 -23.19
N LYS A 67 -5.48 1.23 -23.09
CA LYS A 67 -4.80 1.62 -21.85
C LYS A 67 -4.55 3.12 -21.75
N ASN A 68 -5.04 3.90 -22.70
CA ASN A 68 -4.75 5.33 -22.78
C ASN A 68 -5.30 6.16 -21.61
N ASN A 69 -6.22 5.60 -20.83
CA ASN A 69 -6.78 6.20 -19.62
C ASN A 69 -6.40 5.47 -18.33
N VAL A 70 -5.45 4.52 -18.40
CA VAL A 70 -5.01 3.70 -17.28
C VAL A 70 -3.59 4.08 -16.88
N VAL A 71 -3.39 4.32 -15.58
CA VAL A 71 -2.07 4.50 -14.98
C VAL A 71 -1.88 3.42 -13.93
N LEU A 72 -0.73 2.75 -13.96
CA LEU A 72 -0.34 1.83 -12.89
C LEU A 72 0.76 2.48 -12.04
N LEU A 73 0.63 2.39 -10.73
CA LEU A 73 1.64 2.81 -9.78
C LEU A 73 2.17 1.57 -9.08
N LYS A 74 3.47 1.34 -9.21
CA LYS A 74 4.15 0.21 -8.59
C LYS A 74 5.11 0.72 -7.51
N PRO A 75 4.89 0.42 -6.23
CA PRO A 75 5.87 0.70 -5.18
C PRO A 75 7.23 0.07 -5.51
N LEU A 76 8.30 0.85 -5.36
CA LEU A 76 9.68 0.38 -5.57
C LEU A 76 10.27 -0.32 -4.33
N GLN A 77 9.53 -0.31 -3.23
CA GLN A 77 9.84 -1.01 -1.99
C GLN A 77 8.61 -1.78 -1.51
N GLU A 78 8.85 -2.85 -0.75
CA GLU A 78 7.77 -3.64 -0.16
C GLU A 78 6.96 -2.81 0.84
N LEU A 79 5.64 -2.83 0.69
CA LEU A 79 4.73 -2.22 1.64
C LEU A 79 4.59 -3.13 2.86
N GLN A 80 4.45 -2.52 4.03
CA GLN A 80 4.35 -3.22 5.29
C GLN A 80 2.95 -3.82 5.48
N PRO A 81 2.81 -5.03 6.04
CA PRO A 81 1.50 -5.60 6.37
C PRO A 81 0.72 -4.73 7.37
N GLY A 82 -0.61 -4.76 7.27
CA GLY A 82 -1.52 -4.06 8.21
C GLY A 82 -1.34 -2.54 8.26
N THR A 83 -0.76 -1.94 7.22
CA THR A 83 -0.33 -0.53 7.20
C THR A 83 -1.23 0.28 6.26
N SER A 84 -1.60 1.49 6.69
CA SER A 84 -2.38 2.41 5.88
C SER A 84 -1.48 3.23 4.96
N TYR A 85 -1.91 3.35 3.71
CA TYR A 85 -1.24 4.10 2.66
C TYR A 85 -2.21 5.07 1.98
N LYS A 86 -1.68 6.18 1.47
CA LYS A 86 -2.40 7.21 0.73
C LYS A 86 -1.73 7.42 -0.62
N VAL A 87 -2.52 7.34 -1.68
CA VAL A 87 -2.14 7.84 -3.01
C VAL A 87 -2.68 9.25 -3.15
N THR A 88 -1.85 10.17 -3.63
CA THR A 88 -2.25 11.54 -3.96
C THR A 88 -2.01 11.79 -5.45
N ILE A 89 -3.02 12.37 -6.10
CA ILE A 89 -3.02 12.74 -7.51
C ILE A 89 -3.13 14.25 -7.61
N ALA A 90 -2.11 14.87 -8.20
CA ALA A 90 -2.01 16.32 -8.32
C ALA A 90 -3.13 16.89 -9.22
N PRO A 91 -3.69 18.07 -8.89
CA PRO A 91 -4.75 18.70 -9.69
C PRO A 91 -4.35 19.00 -11.14
N GLU A 92 -3.04 19.14 -11.40
CA GLU A 92 -2.46 19.53 -12.68
C GLU A 92 -2.40 18.39 -13.69
N ILE A 93 -2.64 17.12 -13.33
CA ILE A 93 -2.64 16.03 -14.31
C ILE A 93 -3.64 16.35 -15.44
N GLN A 94 -3.21 16.22 -16.69
CA GLN A 94 -3.98 16.65 -17.85
C GLN A 94 -4.30 15.50 -18.79
N SER A 95 -5.45 15.60 -19.44
CA SER A 95 -5.80 14.72 -20.53
C SER A 95 -5.11 15.19 -21.82
N LYS A 96 -5.03 14.32 -22.83
CA LYS A 96 -4.53 14.67 -24.16
C LYS A 96 -5.19 15.93 -24.75
N SER A 97 -6.46 16.18 -24.42
CA SER A 97 -7.20 17.36 -24.89
C SER A 97 -7.02 18.60 -23.99
N GLY A 98 -6.05 18.60 -23.07
CA GLY A 98 -5.73 19.73 -22.18
C GLY A 98 -6.68 19.92 -21.00
N VAL A 99 -7.65 19.04 -20.77
CA VAL A 99 -8.56 19.15 -19.61
C VAL A 99 -7.84 18.63 -18.36
N PRO A 100 -7.66 19.42 -17.29
CA PRO A 100 -7.01 18.97 -16.06
C PRO A 100 -7.94 18.16 -15.16
N LEU A 101 -7.41 17.52 -14.12
CA LEU A 101 -8.20 16.98 -13.01
C LEU A 101 -8.84 18.13 -12.19
N GLY A 102 -8.10 19.22 -12.02
CA GLY A 102 -8.59 20.51 -11.50
C GLY A 102 -8.70 20.59 -9.99
N LYS A 103 -8.75 19.46 -9.28
CA LYS A 103 -8.64 19.36 -7.81
C LYS A 103 -7.77 18.17 -7.44
N GLU A 104 -7.01 18.31 -6.37
CA GLU A 104 -6.27 17.17 -5.81
C GLU A 104 -7.25 16.05 -5.49
N LYS A 105 -6.88 14.82 -5.85
CA LYS A 105 -7.61 13.62 -5.45
C LYS A 105 -6.70 12.75 -4.61
N SER A 106 -7.25 12.21 -3.53
CA SER A 106 -6.58 11.18 -2.75
C SER A 106 -7.44 9.95 -2.61
N LEU A 107 -6.78 8.82 -2.42
CA LEU A 107 -7.39 7.56 -1.99
C LEU A 107 -6.50 6.89 -0.96
N ASN A 108 -7.12 6.21 -0.01
CA ASN A 108 -6.45 5.51 1.07
C ASN A 108 -6.73 4.01 0.99
N PHE A 109 -5.77 3.18 1.39
CA PHE A 109 -6.00 1.75 1.54
C PHE A 109 -5.15 1.16 2.67
N ILE A 110 -5.56 0.01 3.19
CA ILE A 110 -4.84 -0.72 4.23
C ILE A 110 -4.41 -2.07 3.67
N THR A 111 -3.12 -2.37 3.75
CA THR A 111 -2.58 -3.69 3.39
C THR A 111 -3.08 -4.78 4.33
N ALA A 112 -3.22 -6.00 3.83
CA ALA A 112 -3.53 -7.15 4.65
C ALA A 112 -2.49 -7.29 5.77
N GLY A 113 -2.96 -7.59 6.98
CA GLY A 113 -2.09 -7.91 8.10
C GLY A 113 -1.24 -9.15 7.80
N SER A 114 -0.11 -9.30 8.51
CA SER A 114 0.59 -10.57 8.54
C SER A 114 -0.30 -11.55 9.30
N ASN A 115 -0.95 -12.47 8.60
CA ASN A 115 -1.41 -13.66 9.27
C ASN A 115 -0.12 -14.40 9.66
N PRO A 116 0.14 -14.72 10.94
CA PRO A 116 1.17 -15.67 11.26
C PRO A 116 0.70 -16.99 10.63
N SER A 117 1.21 -17.32 9.43
CA SER A 117 1.11 -18.69 8.94
C SER A 117 1.65 -19.56 10.06
N PRO A 118 0.95 -20.65 10.45
CA PRO A 118 1.52 -21.64 11.34
C PRO A 118 2.88 -21.99 10.76
N VAL A 119 3.94 -21.81 11.56
CA VAL A 119 5.27 -22.31 11.25
C VAL A 119 5.08 -23.73 10.73
N GLU A 120 5.48 -23.99 9.48
CA GLU A 120 5.53 -25.36 8.97
C GLU A 120 6.38 -26.15 9.94
N THR A 121 5.70 -26.92 10.79
CA THR A 121 6.34 -27.89 11.66
C THR A 121 6.77 -29.00 10.73
N THR A 122 7.98 -28.87 10.19
CA THR A 122 8.71 -30.03 9.68
C THR A 122 8.60 -31.10 10.76
N LYS A 123 7.96 -32.21 10.41
CA LYS A 123 7.84 -33.37 11.26
C LYS A 123 9.25 -33.89 11.55
N ASP A 124 9.84 -33.40 12.64
CA ASP A 124 10.83 -34.12 13.43
C ASP A 124 10.74 -33.61 14.87
N GLY A 125 9.95 -34.35 15.68
CA GLY A 125 10.22 -34.55 17.10
C GLY A 125 9.87 -33.44 18.10
N PHE A 126 8.76 -33.68 18.81
CA PHE A 126 8.37 -33.22 20.17
C PHE A 126 7.37 -32.05 20.29
N PRO A 127 6.30 -32.22 21.10
CA PRO A 127 5.18 -31.27 21.14
C PRO A 127 5.42 -30.17 22.18
N THR A 128 5.06 -28.93 21.86
CA THR A 128 4.55 -28.01 22.88
C THR A 128 3.43 -27.15 22.31
N SER A 129 2.28 -27.23 22.97
CA SER A 129 1.07 -26.45 22.72
C SER A 129 1.35 -24.96 22.68
N SER A 130 0.59 -24.25 21.84
CA SER A 130 0.11 -22.91 22.16
C SER A 130 -1.21 -22.67 21.43
N ILE A 131 -2.31 -22.91 22.16
CA ILE A 131 -3.63 -22.38 21.88
C ILE A 131 -3.58 -20.90 22.29
N ILE A 132 -3.94 -19.98 21.40
CA ILE A 132 -4.42 -18.65 21.85
C ILE A 132 -5.69 -18.31 21.08
N LEU A 133 -6.82 -18.71 21.65
CA LEU A 133 -8.10 -18.02 21.49
C LEU A 133 -8.00 -16.67 22.20
N GLY A 134 -8.57 -15.63 21.61
CA GLY A 134 -8.55 -14.29 22.16
C GLY A 134 -9.33 -14.11 23.47
N ILE A 135 -9.03 -12.94 24.05
CA ILE A 135 -9.77 -12.18 25.08
C ILE A 135 -9.54 -12.62 26.53
N GLY A 136 -8.92 -11.73 27.31
CA GLY A 136 -8.98 -11.77 28.77
C GLY A 136 -7.68 -11.29 29.43
N ALA A 137 -7.72 -10.09 30.02
CA ALA A 137 -6.67 -9.62 30.91
C ALA A 137 -6.41 -10.62 32.04
N VAL A 138 -5.15 -11.02 32.25
CA VAL A 138 -4.71 -11.63 33.51
C VAL A 138 -3.36 -11.04 33.89
N ILE A 139 -3.40 -10.17 34.89
CA ILE A 139 -2.26 -9.73 35.68
C ILE A 139 -1.79 -10.96 36.48
N VAL A 140 -0.55 -11.41 36.29
CA VAL A 140 0.09 -12.37 37.21
C VAL A 140 1.35 -11.74 37.79
N LEU A 141 1.19 -11.32 39.05
CA LEU A 141 2.25 -11.10 40.02
C LEU A 141 3.08 -12.39 40.19
N GLY A 142 4.34 -12.35 39.78
CA GLY A 142 5.33 -13.40 40.02
C GLY A 142 6.50 -12.86 40.82
N ILE A 143 6.45 -13.10 42.14
CA ILE A 143 7.48 -12.78 43.13
C ILE A 143 8.74 -13.62 42.85
N GLY A 144 9.93 -13.01 42.94
CA GLY A 144 11.21 -13.71 42.76
C GLY A 144 12.39 -12.88 43.27
N LEU A 145 12.41 -12.60 44.56
CA LEU A 145 13.52 -12.00 45.31
C LEU A 145 14.75 -12.93 45.26
N ALA A 146 15.87 -12.48 44.68
CA ALA A 146 17.17 -13.09 44.91
C ALA A 146 18.23 -12.00 45.10
N LEU A 147 18.56 -11.79 46.37
CA LEU A 147 19.65 -10.97 46.88
C LEU A 147 20.98 -11.40 46.25
N TYR A 148 21.73 -10.49 45.63
CA TYR A 148 23.17 -10.63 45.53
C TYR A 148 23.86 -9.43 46.18
N LYS A 149 24.29 -9.63 47.42
CA LYS A 149 25.08 -8.69 48.21
C LYS A 149 26.50 -9.26 48.36
N LYS A 150 27.44 -8.53 47.75
CA LYS A 150 28.81 -8.21 48.19
C LYS A 150 29.85 -9.34 48.36
N ASN A 151 31.02 -9.11 47.76
CA ASN A 151 32.39 -9.14 48.33
C ASN A 151 33.38 -9.14 47.14
N LYS A 152 34.48 -8.40 47.08
CA LYS A 152 35.22 -7.52 47.99
C LYS A 152 36.01 -6.54 47.10
#